data_AF-A0AAE2YID3-F1
#
_entry.id   AF-A0AAE2YID3-F1
#
_cell.length_a   1.000
_cell.length_b   1.000
_cell.length_c   1.000
_cell.angle_alpha   90.00
_cell.angle_beta   90.00
_cell.angle_gamma   90.00
#
_symmetry.space_group_name_H-M   'P 1'
#
loop_
_entity.id
_entity.type
_entity.pdbx_description
1 polymer ?
#
loop_
_entity_poly.entity_id
_entity_poly.type
_entity_poly.pdbx_seq_one_letter_code
_entity_poly.pdbx_strand_id
1 'polypeptide(L)'
;MIVEGFFIEDFDGLIFDVKGLLHPPDRVIAYLRYFPDVRGDRKRKGVRYHKAYSLAERDAILGAKKPEYLYFDPVFGMFLEGVPRSRIARIYDPRKRLSQLLKEDKSSLEAAAVYLALEITRRARIPLSSLGISGSMLVDLAKEGSDVDLVVFGEENSRKAYRAVGDLMAEEENVRA
;
A
#
# COMPACT_ATOMS: atom_id res chain seq x y z
N MET A 1 -10.32 -9.24 7.41
CA MET A 1 -10.92 -8.45 6.31
C MET A 1 -9.78 -7.83 5.51
N ILE A 2 -9.87 -7.83 4.18
CA ILE A 2 -8.95 -7.10 3.29
C ILE A 2 -9.63 -5.75 3.03
N VAL A 3 -8.89 -4.65 3.21
CA VAL A 3 -9.42 -3.28 3.12
C VAL A 3 -8.37 -2.36 2.51
N GLU A 4 -8.76 -1.14 2.19
CA GLU A 4 -7.87 -0.09 1.68
C GLU A 4 -6.57 0.04 2.49
N GLY A 5 -5.48 0.30 1.75
CA GLY A 5 -4.11 0.35 2.28
C GLY A 5 -3.40 -1.01 2.28
N PHE A 6 -4.15 -2.12 2.22
CA PHE A 6 -3.58 -3.45 2.01
C PHE A 6 -3.11 -3.60 0.57
N PHE A 7 -2.15 -4.50 0.38
CA PHE A 7 -1.76 -4.97 -0.94
C PHE A 7 -2.08 -6.46 -1.04
N ILE A 8 -2.36 -6.94 -2.25
CA ILE A 8 -2.53 -8.36 -2.54
C ILE A 8 -1.64 -8.75 -3.70
N GLU A 9 -1.22 -10.01 -3.72
CA GLU A 9 -0.44 -10.56 -4.82
C GLU A 9 -1.09 -11.84 -5.33
N ASP A 10 -1.12 -11.98 -6.65
CA ASP A 10 -1.64 -13.17 -7.31
C ASP A 10 -0.56 -14.24 -7.54
N PHE A 11 -0.98 -15.42 -8.03
CA PHE A 11 -0.05 -16.53 -8.28
C PHE A 11 0.97 -16.27 -9.40
N ASP A 12 0.76 -15.26 -10.24
CA ASP A 12 1.68 -14.88 -11.31
C ASP A 12 2.64 -13.76 -10.86
N GLY A 13 2.56 -13.36 -9.59
CA GLY A 13 3.41 -12.33 -8.98
C GLY A 13 2.98 -10.90 -9.29
N LEU A 14 1.78 -10.68 -9.84
CA LEU A 14 1.24 -9.32 -9.97
C LEU A 14 0.79 -8.84 -8.58
N ILE A 15 1.13 -7.59 -8.26
CA ILE A 15 0.87 -6.99 -6.96
C ILE A 15 -0.07 -5.81 -7.15
N PHE A 16 -1.12 -5.77 -6.34
CA PHE A 16 -2.23 -4.85 -6.44
C PHE A 16 -2.41 -4.05 -5.15
N ASP A 17 -2.72 -2.76 -5.28
CA ASP A 17 -3.12 -1.90 -4.17
C ASP A 17 -4.65 -1.93 -3.98
N VAL A 18 -5.11 -2.38 -2.81
CA VAL A 18 -6.54 -2.56 -2.50
C VAL A 18 -7.23 -1.20 -2.39
N LYS A 19 -8.43 -1.08 -2.97
CA LYS A 19 -9.24 0.15 -2.95
C LYS A 19 -10.59 -0.06 -2.27
N GLY A 20 -10.93 0.85 -1.37
CA GLY A 20 -12.19 0.83 -0.65
C GLY A 20 -12.25 -0.20 0.48
N LEU A 21 -13.41 -0.22 1.14
CA LEU A 21 -13.69 -1.09 2.29
C LEU A 21 -14.65 -2.24 1.94
N LEU A 22 -15.34 -2.12 0.80
CA LEU A 22 -16.34 -3.06 0.32
C LEU A 22 -15.84 -3.69 -0.97
N HIS A 23 -16.04 -5.00 -1.07
CA HIS A 23 -15.63 -5.79 -2.22
C HIS A 23 -16.75 -6.77 -2.57
N PRO A 24 -16.90 -7.14 -3.86
CA PRO A 24 -17.81 -8.21 -4.23
C PRO A 24 -17.44 -9.54 -3.53
N PRO A 25 -18.38 -10.49 -3.41
CA PRO A 25 -18.11 -11.75 -2.71
C PRO A 25 -16.97 -12.58 -3.33
N ASP A 26 -16.81 -12.56 -4.66
CA ASP A 26 -15.88 -13.40 -5.41
C ASP A 26 -14.49 -12.78 -5.61
N ARG A 27 -14.33 -11.47 -5.39
CA ARG A 27 -13.09 -10.74 -5.70
C ARG A 27 -12.76 -9.65 -4.69
N VAL A 28 -11.56 -9.07 -4.83
CA VAL A 28 -11.12 -7.89 -4.09
C VAL A 28 -10.86 -6.79 -5.11
N ILE A 29 -11.48 -5.62 -4.91
CA ILE A 29 -11.20 -4.44 -5.73
C ILE A 29 -9.79 -3.97 -5.40
N ALA A 30 -8.88 -4.14 -6.35
CA ALA A 30 -7.48 -3.84 -6.17
C ALA A 30 -6.84 -3.57 -7.53
N TYR A 31 -6.08 -2.49 -7.60
CA TYR A 31 -5.53 -1.99 -8.85
C TYR A 31 -4.07 -2.41 -9.00
N LEU A 32 -3.66 -2.79 -10.20
CA LEU A 32 -2.31 -3.25 -10.49
C LEU A 32 -1.31 -2.16 -10.13
N ARG A 33 -0.31 -2.51 -9.33
CA ARG A 33 0.72 -1.57 -8.88
C ARG A 33 2.11 -2.00 -9.31
N TYR A 34 2.39 -3.30 -9.24
CA TYR A 34 3.65 -3.87 -9.69
C TYR A 34 3.41 -5.17 -10.45
N PHE A 35 4.21 -5.43 -11.47
CA PHE A 35 4.21 -6.71 -12.18
C PHE A 35 5.63 -7.14 -12.51
N PRO A 36 5.90 -8.45 -12.62
CA PRO A 36 7.20 -8.94 -13.04
C PRO A 36 7.55 -8.46 -14.46
N ASP A 37 8.68 -7.78 -14.60
CA ASP A 37 9.26 -7.36 -15.89
C ASP A 37 10.79 -7.38 -15.78
N VAL A 38 11.45 -8.06 -16.71
CA VAL A 38 12.93 -8.13 -16.78
C VAL A 38 13.58 -6.75 -16.97
N ARG A 39 12.84 -5.78 -17.51
CA ARG A 39 13.27 -4.39 -17.66
C ARG A 39 12.94 -3.53 -16.44
N GLY A 40 12.28 -4.10 -15.44
CA GLY A 40 11.90 -3.43 -14.20
C GLY A 40 13.11 -2.92 -13.40
N ASP A 41 12.95 -1.74 -12.82
CA ASP A 41 13.97 -1.06 -12.01
C ASP A 41 13.93 -1.47 -10.53
N ARG A 42 12.82 -2.08 -10.08
CA ARG A 42 12.67 -2.59 -8.71
C ARG A 42 12.99 -4.08 -8.67
N LYS A 43 13.62 -4.54 -7.59
CA LYS A 43 14.03 -5.94 -7.44
C LYS A 43 13.59 -6.49 -6.10
N ARG A 44 12.96 -7.66 -6.11
CA ARG A 44 12.55 -8.41 -4.91
C ARG A 44 12.88 -9.88 -5.09
N LYS A 45 13.68 -10.44 -4.17
CA LYS A 45 14.07 -11.86 -4.17
C LYS A 45 14.57 -12.36 -5.54
N GLY A 46 15.40 -11.56 -6.22
CA GLY A 46 15.95 -11.90 -7.53
C GLY A 46 15.08 -11.53 -8.73
N VAL A 47 13.78 -11.29 -8.54
CA VAL A 47 12.83 -10.94 -9.61
C VAL A 47 12.76 -9.43 -9.78
N ARG A 48 12.75 -8.95 -11.03
CA ARG A 48 12.55 -7.54 -11.38
C ARG A 48 11.08 -7.22 -11.57
N TYR A 49 10.69 -6.03 -11.13
CA TYR A 49 9.32 -5.53 -11.18
C TYR A 49 9.29 -4.15 -11.84
N HIS A 50 8.29 -3.94 -12.68
CA HIS A 50 7.90 -2.62 -13.15
C HIS A 50 6.76 -2.08 -12.29
N LYS A 51 6.79 -0.78 -12.01
CA LYS A 51 5.70 -0.09 -11.30
C LYS A 51 4.76 0.52 -12.33
N ALA A 52 3.50 0.09 -12.35
CA ALA A 52 2.48 0.69 -13.21
C ALA A 52 2.02 2.01 -12.60
N TYR A 53 2.12 3.10 -13.37
CA TYR A 53 1.85 4.45 -12.88
C TYR A 53 0.42 4.89 -13.21
N SER A 54 0.03 4.86 -14.48
CA SER A 54 -1.27 5.34 -14.93
C SER A 54 -2.33 4.24 -14.92
N LEU A 55 -3.61 4.62 -14.81
CA LEU A 55 -4.72 3.67 -14.93
C LEU A 55 -4.74 3.02 -16.32
N ALA A 56 -4.49 3.80 -17.38
CA ALA A 56 -4.45 3.28 -18.75
C ALA A 56 -3.36 2.21 -18.96
N GLU A 57 -2.20 2.37 -18.33
CA GLU A 57 -1.13 1.35 -18.35
C GLU A 57 -1.59 0.07 -17.65
N ARG A 58 -2.20 0.20 -16.47
CA ARG A 58 -2.72 -0.93 -15.70
C ARG A 58 -3.78 -1.70 -16.48
N ASP A 59 -4.78 -0.99 -17.03
CA ASP A 59 -5.84 -1.55 -17.86
C ASP A 59 -5.28 -2.27 -19.08
N ALA A 60 -4.30 -1.67 -19.77
CA ALA A 60 -3.68 -2.30 -20.94
C ALA A 60 -2.95 -3.60 -20.58
N ILE A 61 -2.22 -3.62 -19.46
CA ILE A 61 -1.49 -4.80 -18.99
C ILE A 61 -2.48 -5.90 -18.58
N LEU A 62 -3.51 -5.54 -17.81
CA LEU A 62 -4.53 -6.51 -17.37
C LEU A 62 -5.35 -7.01 -18.56
N GLY A 63 -5.79 -6.14 -19.47
CA GLY A 63 -6.51 -6.55 -20.67
C GLY A 63 -5.73 -7.57 -21.51
N ALA A 64 -4.40 -7.42 -21.59
CA ALA A 64 -3.55 -8.34 -22.34
C ALA A 64 -3.24 -9.66 -21.60
N LYS A 65 -3.06 -9.63 -20.27
CA LYS A 65 -2.55 -10.78 -19.50
C LYS A 65 -3.57 -11.48 -18.61
N LYS A 66 -4.55 -10.70 -18.12
CA LYS A 66 -5.54 -11.06 -17.09
C LYS A 66 -6.88 -10.35 -17.37
N PRO A 67 -7.49 -10.52 -18.57
CA PRO A 67 -8.74 -9.83 -18.90
C PRO A 67 -9.85 -10.14 -17.90
N GLU A 68 -9.81 -11.30 -17.23
CA GLU A 68 -10.75 -11.69 -16.19
C GLU A 68 -10.68 -10.84 -14.90
N TYR A 69 -9.63 -10.03 -14.73
CA TYR A 69 -9.49 -9.08 -13.61
C TYR A 69 -10.15 -7.73 -13.90
N LEU A 70 -10.51 -7.45 -15.16
CA LEU A 70 -11.29 -6.28 -15.56
C LEU A 70 -12.76 -6.68 -15.63
N TYR A 71 -13.62 -6.03 -14.84
CA TYR A 71 -15.03 -6.39 -14.77
C TYR A 71 -15.92 -5.18 -14.54
N PHE A 72 -17.17 -5.27 -15.01
CA PHE A 72 -18.18 -4.27 -14.68
C PHE A 72 -18.73 -4.56 -13.28
N ASP A 73 -18.57 -3.60 -12.37
CA ASP A 73 -19.14 -3.68 -11.04
C ASP A 73 -20.53 -3.03 -11.02
N PRO A 74 -21.61 -3.77 -10.70
CA PRO A 74 -22.96 -3.23 -10.72
C PRO A 74 -23.26 -2.28 -9.57
N VAL A 75 -22.48 -2.30 -8.48
CA VAL A 75 -22.66 -1.40 -7.33
C VAL A 75 -22.06 -0.04 -7.64
N PHE A 76 -20.86 -0.02 -8.23
CA PHE A 76 -20.19 1.23 -8.65
C PHE A 76 -20.65 1.72 -10.03
N GLY A 77 -21.30 0.88 -10.83
CA GLY A 77 -21.80 1.23 -12.16
C GLY A 77 -20.70 1.49 -13.18
N MET A 78 -19.51 0.90 -13.01
CA MET A 78 -18.36 1.13 -13.88
C MET A 78 -17.44 -0.10 -13.95
N PHE A 79 -16.54 -0.10 -14.94
CA PHE A 79 -15.48 -1.10 -14.99
C PHE A 79 -14.41 -0.82 -13.94
N LEU A 80 -14.02 -1.86 -13.21
CA LEU A 80 -13.02 -1.83 -12.15
C LEU A 80 -11.99 -2.96 -12.34
N GLU A 81 -10.83 -2.78 -11.71
CA GLU A 81 -9.86 -3.84 -11.50
C GLU A 81 -10.22 -4.63 -10.23
N GLY A 82 -10.36 -5.95 -10.35
CA GLY A 82 -10.69 -6.84 -9.24
C GLY A 82 -10.03 -8.20 -9.35
N VAL A 83 -9.25 -8.57 -8.34
CA VAL A 83 -8.56 -9.86 -8.28
C VAL A 83 -9.51 -10.92 -7.71
N PRO A 84 -9.82 -12.00 -8.44
CA PRO A 84 -10.61 -13.11 -7.90
C PRO A 84 -9.96 -13.67 -6.64
N ARG A 85 -10.76 -13.94 -5.60
CA ARG A 85 -10.24 -14.43 -4.32
C ARG A 85 -9.46 -15.73 -4.46
N SER A 86 -9.87 -16.61 -5.37
CA SER A 86 -9.19 -17.86 -5.70
C SER A 86 -7.81 -17.67 -6.33
N ARG A 87 -7.49 -16.47 -6.81
CA ARG A 87 -6.19 -16.13 -7.42
C ARG A 87 -5.25 -15.41 -6.47
N ILE A 88 -5.70 -15.02 -5.27
CA ILE A 88 -4.87 -14.32 -4.28
C ILE A 88 -3.91 -15.31 -3.64
N ALA A 89 -2.62 -15.17 -3.95
CA ALA A 89 -1.54 -15.97 -3.36
C ALA A 89 -1.09 -15.40 -2.01
N ARG A 90 -1.09 -14.07 -1.87
CA ARG A 90 -0.63 -13.40 -0.64
C ARG A 90 -1.39 -12.13 -0.35
N ILE A 91 -1.56 -11.85 0.95
CA ILE A 91 -2.14 -10.62 1.47
C ILE A 91 -1.06 -9.91 2.30
N TYR A 92 -0.85 -8.64 2.01
CA TYR A 92 0.08 -7.77 2.70
C TYR A 92 -0.69 -6.83 3.63
N ASP A 93 -0.61 -7.09 4.93
CA ASP A 93 -1.22 -6.26 5.98
C ASP A 93 -0.22 -5.17 6.43
N PRO A 94 -0.53 -3.88 6.25
CA PRO A 94 0.34 -2.78 6.63
C PRO A 94 0.76 -2.79 8.10
N ARG A 95 -0.14 -3.20 8.99
CA ARG A 95 0.12 -3.22 10.45
C ARG A 95 1.10 -4.33 10.80
N LYS A 96 1.01 -5.47 10.10
CA LYS A 96 1.96 -6.57 10.25
C LYS A 96 3.35 -6.14 9.79
N ARG A 97 3.46 -5.41 8.67
CA ARG A 97 4.75 -4.91 8.19
C ARG A 97 5.39 -3.94 9.19
N LEU A 98 4.62 -3.00 9.74
CA LEU A 98 5.11 -2.11 10.79
C LEU A 98 5.58 -2.89 12.02
N SER A 99 4.80 -3.89 12.47
CA SER A 99 5.17 -4.73 13.61
C SER A 99 6.46 -5.55 13.39
N GLN A 100 6.69 -6.02 12.16
CA GLN A 100 7.93 -6.70 11.76
C GLN A 100 9.12 -5.74 11.80
N LEU A 101 8.97 -4.57 11.17
CA LEU A 101 10.04 -3.59 11.10
C LEU A 101 10.48 -3.09 12.47
N LEU A 102 9.61 -3.04 13.48
CA LEU A 102 10.00 -2.73 14.86
C LEU A 102 11.04 -3.70 15.43
N LYS A 103 11.10 -4.95 14.96
CA LYS A 103 11.92 -6.04 15.51
C LYS A 103 13.13 -6.42 14.65
N GLU A 104 13.13 -6.01 13.39
CA GLU A 104 14.15 -6.35 12.40
C GLU A 104 15.18 -5.22 12.25
N ASP A 105 16.32 -5.54 11.64
CA ASP A 105 17.23 -4.53 11.13
C ASP A 105 16.54 -3.75 10.01
N LYS A 106 16.77 -2.44 9.98
CA LYS A 106 16.06 -1.50 9.10
C LYS A 106 17.07 -0.83 8.20
N SER A 107 16.72 -0.69 6.92
CA SER A 107 17.33 0.34 6.08
C SER A 107 17.04 1.73 6.62
N SER A 108 17.78 2.75 6.15
CA SER A 108 17.55 4.14 6.54
C SER A 108 16.12 4.60 6.26
N LEU A 109 15.54 4.17 5.14
CA LEU A 109 14.15 4.49 4.77
C LEU A 109 13.14 3.82 5.72
N GLU A 110 13.33 2.53 6.03
CA GLU A 110 12.46 1.82 6.98
C GLU A 110 12.58 2.39 8.40
N ALA A 111 13.78 2.82 8.81
CA ALA A 111 13.99 3.48 10.09
C ALA A 111 13.25 4.81 10.16
N ALA A 112 13.28 5.62 9.08
CA ALA A 112 12.50 6.85 8.98
C ALA A 112 10.99 6.59 9.03
N ALA A 113 10.51 5.53 8.35
CA ALA A 113 9.10 5.15 8.37
C ALA A 113 8.63 4.75 9.77
N VAL A 114 9.43 3.94 10.47
CA VAL A 114 9.15 3.52 11.86
C VAL A 114 9.17 4.73 12.80
N TYR A 115 10.16 5.61 12.66
CA TYR A 115 10.25 6.83 13.48
C TYR A 115 9.01 7.71 13.29
N LEU A 116 8.62 7.98 12.04
CA LEU A 116 7.43 8.79 11.75
C LEU A 116 6.16 8.15 12.30
N ALA A 117 6.00 6.82 12.18
CA ALA A 117 4.86 6.12 12.75
C ALA A 117 4.79 6.28 14.28
N LEU A 118 5.93 6.13 14.97
CA LEU A 118 6.00 6.31 16.42
C LEU A 118 5.68 7.77 16.82
N GLU A 119 6.22 8.75 16.11
CA GLU A 119 5.96 10.16 16.41
C GLU A 119 4.49 10.55 16.21
N ILE A 120 3.87 10.09 15.11
CA ILE A 120 2.43 10.26 14.88
C ILE A 120 1.63 9.64 16.01
N THR A 121 1.94 8.40 16.43
CA THR A 121 1.18 7.75 17.52
C THR A 121 1.27 8.49 18.84
N ARG A 122 2.46 8.99 19.17
CA ARG A 122 2.74 9.76 20.39
C ARG A 122 1.98 11.08 20.41
N ARG A 123 2.08 11.86 19.32
CA ARG A 123 1.44 13.17 19.17
C ARG A 123 -0.08 13.07 19.11
N ALA A 124 -0.60 12.15 18.28
CA ALA A 124 -2.03 11.94 18.10
C ALA A 124 -2.70 11.19 19.27
N ARG A 125 -1.91 10.58 20.17
CA ARG A 125 -2.39 9.72 21.28
C ARG A 125 -3.29 8.61 20.78
N ILE A 126 -2.84 7.91 19.74
CA ILE A 126 -3.52 6.76 19.13
C ILE A 126 -2.68 5.50 19.28
N PRO A 127 -3.30 4.31 19.37
CA PRO A 127 -2.55 3.07 19.54
C PRO A 127 -1.69 2.77 18.31
N LEU A 128 -0.46 2.29 18.50
CA LEU A 128 0.42 1.90 17.39
C LEU A 128 -0.21 0.83 16.48
N SER A 129 -1.09 -0.02 17.04
CA SER A 129 -1.84 -1.02 16.28
C SER A 129 -2.84 -0.44 15.27
N SER A 130 -3.14 0.86 15.33
CA SER A 130 -3.92 1.55 14.30
C SER A 130 -3.08 2.10 13.16
N LEU A 131 -1.75 1.93 13.17
CA LEU A 131 -0.88 2.35 12.05
C LEU A 131 -0.32 1.15 11.30
N GLY A 132 0.00 1.37 10.03
CA GLY A 132 0.74 0.43 9.21
C GLY A 132 1.62 1.13 8.19
N ILE A 133 2.60 0.38 7.67
CA ILE A 133 3.47 0.80 6.56
C ILE A 133 2.88 0.27 5.27
N SER A 134 2.69 1.13 4.28
CA SER A 134 2.10 0.79 2.98
C SER A 134 3.10 1.00 1.83
N GLY A 135 2.59 1.02 0.60
CA GLY A 135 3.34 1.34 -0.60
C GLY A 135 4.49 0.39 -0.88
N SER A 136 5.62 0.93 -1.33
CA SER A 136 6.72 0.10 -1.82
C SER A 136 7.43 -0.70 -0.72
N MET A 137 7.46 -0.19 0.52
CA MET A 137 8.04 -0.90 1.68
C MET A 137 7.17 -2.07 2.14
N LEU A 138 5.85 -1.98 1.96
CA LEU A 138 4.93 -3.06 2.32
C LEU A 138 5.20 -4.36 1.56
N VAL A 139 5.66 -4.24 0.32
CA VAL A 139 5.85 -5.36 -0.59
C VAL A 139 7.31 -5.61 -0.93
N ASP A 140 8.24 -5.05 -0.16
CA ASP A 140 9.70 -5.18 -0.32
C ASP A 140 10.20 -4.78 -1.71
N LEU A 141 9.62 -3.72 -2.28
CA LEU A 141 9.98 -3.13 -3.56
C LEU A 141 10.46 -1.68 -3.44
N ALA A 142 10.73 -1.20 -2.22
CA ALA A 142 11.31 0.12 -2.00
C ALA A 142 12.70 0.22 -2.64
N LYS A 143 13.01 1.41 -3.15
CA LYS A 143 14.34 1.80 -3.68
C LYS A 143 14.76 3.12 -3.04
N GLU A 144 16.02 3.50 -3.24
CA GLU A 144 16.50 4.84 -2.87
C GLU A 144 15.60 5.93 -3.49
N GLY A 145 15.21 6.92 -2.69
CA GLY A 145 14.25 7.95 -3.08
C GLY A 145 12.78 7.48 -3.14
N SER A 146 12.43 6.31 -2.60
CA SER A 146 11.02 5.95 -2.39
C SER A 146 10.44 6.73 -1.21
N ASP A 147 9.16 7.09 -1.33
CA ASP A 147 8.42 7.80 -0.28
C ASP A 147 8.15 6.92 0.95
N VAL A 148 7.90 7.57 2.08
CA VAL A 148 7.38 6.93 3.30
C VAL A 148 5.86 6.92 3.25
N ASP A 149 5.29 5.75 2.94
CA ASP A 149 3.85 5.53 2.90
C ASP A 149 3.35 4.95 4.23
N LEU A 150 2.56 5.71 4.98
CA LEU A 150 1.86 5.24 6.20
C LEU A 150 0.35 5.22 5.99
N VAL A 151 -0.32 4.27 6.64
CA VAL A 151 -1.79 4.20 6.71
C VAL A 151 -2.24 4.20 8.16
N VAL A 152 -3.31 4.95 8.44
CA VAL A 152 -3.95 5.02 9.75
C VAL A 152 -5.35 4.43 9.65
N PHE A 153 -5.66 3.47 10.52
CA PHE A 153 -6.91 2.74 10.55
C PHE A 153 -7.86 3.28 11.62
N GLY A 154 -9.13 3.45 11.21
CA GLY A 154 -10.22 3.95 12.06
C GLY A 154 -10.40 5.45 11.92
N GLU A 155 -11.62 5.89 11.66
CA GLU A 155 -11.93 7.30 11.34
C GLU A 155 -11.41 8.27 12.40
N GLU A 156 -11.69 8.01 13.68
CA GLU A 156 -11.26 8.86 14.78
C GLU A 156 -9.73 8.93 14.86
N ASN A 157 -9.05 7.80 14.69
CA ASN A 157 -7.59 7.75 14.71
C ASN A 157 -7.00 8.53 13.53
N SER A 158 -7.57 8.39 12.33
CA SER A 158 -7.14 9.11 11.14
C SER A 158 -7.31 10.61 11.29
N ARG A 159 -8.42 11.08 11.89
CA ARG A 159 -8.62 12.51 12.19
C ARG A 159 -7.59 13.03 13.19
N LYS A 160 -7.28 12.27 14.24
CA LYS A 160 -6.24 12.64 15.23
C LYS A 160 -4.85 12.67 14.60
N ALA A 161 -4.51 11.66 13.80
CA ALA A 161 -3.23 11.58 13.09
C ALA A 161 -3.07 12.73 12.09
N TYR A 162 -4.11 13.06 11.33
CA TYR A 162 -4.10 14.18 10.39
C TYR A 162 -3.76 15.50 11.08
N ARG A 163 -4.39 15.79 12.22
CA ARG A 163 -4.08 16.99 13.02
C ARG A 163 -2.64 16.97 13.52
N ALA A 164 -2.20 15.85 14.08
CA ALA A 164 -0.84 15.70 14.59
C ALA A 164 0.23 15.90 13.51
N VAL A 165 0.00 15.40 12.29
CA VAL A 165 0.89 15.64 11.14
C VAL A 165 0.89 17.12 10.76
N GLY A 166 -0.28 17.76 10.74
CA GLY A 166 -0.39 19.21 10.48
C GLY A 166 0.41 20.05 11.49
N ASP A 167 0.31 19.73 12.78
CA ASP A 167 1.06 20.41 13.84
C ASP A 167 2.58 20.21 13.68
N LEU A 168 3.02 18.98 13.36
CA LEU A 168 4.43 18.68 13.12
C LEU A 168 5.01 19.47 11.94
N MET A 169 4.24 19.62 10.86
CA MET A 169 4.66 20.39 9.69
C MET A 169 4.77 21.89 10.01
N ALA A 170 3.82 22.44 10.76
CA ALA A 170 3.84 23.84 11.18
C ALA A 170 5.00 24.15 12.14
N GLU A 171 5.35 23.22 13.03
CA GLU A 171 6.53 23.35 13.91
C GLU A 171 7.83 23.40 13.11
N GLU A 172 7.98 22.56 12.08
CA GLU A 172 9.18 22.54 11.24
C GLU A 172 9.36 23.83 10.43
N GLU A 173 8.27 24.39 9.90
CA GLU A 173 8.30 25.68 9.22
C GLU A 173 8.75 26.81 10.16
N ASN A 174 8.29 26.81 11.42
CA ASN A 174 8.67 27.81 12.41
C ASN A 174 10.11 27.66 12.94
N VAL A 175 10.71 26.48 12.84
CA VAL A 175 12.12 26.23 13.21
C VAL A 175 13.08 26.59 12.07
N ARG A 176 12.60 26.63 10.82
CA ARG A 176 13.38 26.99 9.63
C ARG A 176 13.24 28.46 9.22
N ALA A 177 12.31 29.21 9.82
CA ALA A 177 12.12 30.65 9.66
C ALA A 177 13.02 31.45 10.62
#